data_AF-A0A6B3IL06-F1
#
_entry.id   AF-A0A6B3IL06-F1
#
_cell.length_a   1.000
_cell.length_b   1.000
_cell.length_c   1.000
_cell.angle_alpha   90.00
_cell.angle_beta   90.00
_cell.angle_gamma   90.00
#
_symmetry.space_group_name_H-M   'P 1'
#
loop_
_entity.id
_entity.type
_entity.pdbx_description
1 polymer ?
#
loop_
_entity_poly.entity_id
_entity_poly.type
_entity_poly.pdbx_seq_one_letter_code
_entity_poly.pdbx_strand_id
1 'polypeptide(L)' 'RDLTGRAPRSALALFASTCLPLVVAITAIGLDEKVIGAGEAAALVAAAMVSVLTFPLLAFRLLGRGEGDAGPGAPSR' A
#
# COMPACT_ATOMS: atom_id res chain seq x y z
N ARG A 1 -19.09 11.69 -2.06
CA ARG A 1 -18.41 12.16 -3.29
C ARG A 1 -17.67 10.96 -3.86
N ASP A 2 -18.04 10.56 -5.06
CA ASP A 2 -18.04 9.20 -5.59
C ASP A 2 -16.67 8.49 -5.62
N LEU A 3 -16.54 7.41 -4.84
CA LEU A 3 -15.40 6.48 -4.89
C LEU A 3 -15.59 5.34 -5.92
N THR A 4 -16.55 5.49 -6.83
CA THR A 4 -16.99 4.41 -7.72
C THR A 4 -16.07 4.21 -8.94
N GLY A 5 -15.07 5.07 -9.13
CA GLY A 5 -14.06 4.94 -10.19
C GLY A 5 -12.99 3.88 -9.89
N ARG A 6 -12.39 3.30 -10.94
CA ARG A 6 -11.31 2.29 -10.81
C ARG A 6 -10.03 2.86 -10.17
N ALA A 7 -9.74 4.14 -10.42
CA ALA A 7 -8.60 4.88 -9.84
C ALA A 7 -8.73 5.15 -8.32
N PRO A 8 -9.83 5.72 -7.79
CA PRO A 8 -9.97 5.91 -6.34
C PRO A 8 -10.01 4.58 -5.56
N ARG A 9 -10.57 3.50 -6.13
CA ARG A 9 -10.51 2.16 -5.51
C ARG A 9 -9.10 1.59 -5.47
N SER A 10 -8.31 1.74 -6.51
CA SER A 10 -6.90 1.28 -6.51
C SER A 10 -6.04 2.13 -5.59
N ALA A 11 -6.25 3.44 -5.51
CA ALA A 11 -5.60 4.31 -4.53
C ALA A 11 -5.96 3.89 -3.08
N LEU A 12 -7.23 3.61 -2.78
CA LEU A 12 -7.64 3.08 -1.47
C LEU A 12 -7.06 1.69 -1.21
N ALA A 13 -7.06 0.80 -2.21
CA ALA A 13 -6.52 -0.54 -2.08
C ALA A 13 -5.01 -0.50 -1.84
N LEU A 14 -4.28 0.40 -2.50
CA LEU A 14 -2.85 0.59 -2.27
C LEU A 14 -2.59 1.20 -0.88
N PHE A 15 -3.39 2.19 -0.48
CA PHE A 15 -3.32 2.78 0.86
C PHE A 15 -3.65 1.77 1.96
N ALA A 16 -4.67 0.93 1.76
CA ALA A 16 -5.06 -0.15 2.67
C ALA A 16 -4.06 -1.32 2.68
N SER A 17 -3.52 -1.69 1.51
CA SER A 17 -2.53 -2.78 1.33
C SER A 17 -1.22 -2.53 2.08
N THR A 18 -0.92 -1.26 2.37
CA THR A 18 0.32 -0.90 3.02
C THR A 18 0.22 -0.92 4.55
N CYS A 19 -0.97 -1.20 5.10
CA CYS A 19 -1.30 -1.14 6.53
C CYS A 19 -0.89 0.17 7.23
N LEU A 20 -0.49 1.20 6.48
CA LEU A 20 0.05 2.42 7.03
C LEU A 20 -0.94 3.14 7.96
N PRO A 21 -2.26 3.20 7.67
CA PRO A 21 -3.23 3.79 8.60
C PRO A 21 -3.32 3.02 9.91
N LEU A 22 -3.16 1.69 9.86
CA LEU A 22 -3.23 0.81 11.02
C LEU A 22 -1.96 0.98 11.88
N VAL A 23 -0.78 0.98 11.26
CA VAL A 23 0.49 1.22 11.96
C VAL A 23 0.51 2.60 12.60
N VAL A 24 0.07 3.65 11.89
CA VAL A 24 -0.02 5.01 12.44
C VAL A 24 -1.01 5.06 13.60
N ALA A 25 -2.16 4.38 13.50
CA ALA A 25 -3.11 4.31 14.61
C ALA A 25 -2.51 3.60 15.84
N ILE A 26 -1.86 2.44 15.67
CA ILE A 26 -1.24 1.70 16.79
C ILE A 26 -0.11 2.51 17.44
N THR A 27 0.76 3.12 16.63
CA THR A 27 1.88 3.92 17.15
C THR A 27 1.41 5.18 17.85
N ALA A 28 0.35 5.82 17.36
CA ALA A 28 -0.28 6.96 18.03
C ALA A 28 -0.91 6.56 19.38
N ILE A 29 -1.65 5.44 19.42
CA ILE A 29 -2.20 4.89 20.68
C ILE A 29 -1.06 4.56 21.65
N GLY A 30 -0.03 3.86 21.20
CA GLY A 30 1.10 3.48 22.05
C GLY A 30 1.90 4.68 22.57
N LEU A 31 1.98 5.77 21.80
CA LEU A 31 2.62 7.01 22.23
C LEU A 31 1.76 7.76 23.26
N ASP A 32 0.43 7.81 23.03
CA ASP A 32 -0.53 8.48 23.92
C ASP A 32 -0.65 7.77 25.27
N GLU A 33 -0.72 6.43 25.26
CA GLU A 33 -0.69 5.60 26.46
C GLU A 33 0.71 5.51 27.11
N LYS A 34 1.72 6.15 26.52
CA LYS A 34 3.15 6.10 26.95
C LYS A 34 3.72 4.69 27.03
N VAL A 35 3.18 3.76 26.24
CA VAL A 35 3.68 2.39 26.08
C VAL A 35 4.98 2.38 25.27
N ILE A 36 5.09 3.30 24.30
CA ILE A 36 6.29 3.50 23.48
C ILE A 36 6.71 4.98 23.45
N GLY A 37 8.01 5.24 23.31
CA GLY A 37 8.54 6.59 23.17
C GLY A 37 8.36 7.16 21.76
N ALA A 38 8.54 8.48 21.63
CA ALA A 38 8.43 9.18 20.35
C ALA A 38 9.47 8.68 19.31
N GLY A 39 10.65 8.25 19.78
CA GLY A 39 11.69 7.68 18.92
C GLY A 39 11.27 6.34 18.33
N GLU A 40 10.71 5.46 19.15
CA GLU A 40 10.20 4.16 18.75
C GLU A 40 9.02 4.31 17.78
N ALA A 41 8.07 5.22 18.08
CA ALA A 41 6.96 5.53 17.19
C ALA A 41 7.46 6.03 15.81
N ALA A 42 8.43 6.95 15.79
CA ALA A 42 9.01 7.45 14.55
C ALA A 42 9.73 6.35 13.75
N ALA A 43 10.45 5.45 14.42
CA ALA A 43 11.12 4.32 13.78
C ALA A 43 10.13 3.34 13.12
N LEU A 44 9.01 3.04 13.80
CA LEU A 44 7.98 2.16 13.23
C LEU A 44 7.28 2.79 12.03
N VAL A 45 6.99 4.09 12.08
CA VAL A 45 6.40 4.81 10.94
C VAL A 45 7.38 4.87 9.76
N ALA A 46 8.67 5.13 10.00
CA ALA A 46 9.69 5.11 8.95
C ALA A 46 9.83 3.73 8.30
N ALA A 47 9.84 2.65 9.08
CA ALA A 47 9.87 1.28 8.56
C ALA A 47 8.62 0.94 7.73
N ALA A 48 7.43 1.39 8.16
CA ALA A 48 6.20 1.22 7.40
C ALA A 48 6.26 1.96 6.06
N MET A 49 6.74 3.22 6.04
CA MET A 49 6.91 4.01 4.82
C MET A 49 7.86 3.36 3.81
N VAL A 50 8.95 2.75 4.27
CA VAL A 50 9.86 1.98 3.40
C VAL A 50 9.15 0.80 2.75
N SER A 51 8.32 0.08 3.50
CA SER A 51 7.52 -1.04 2.98
C SER A 51 6.48 -0.58 1.95
N VAL A 52 5.86 0.59 2.18
CA VAL A 52 4.88 1.23 1.28
C VAL A 52 5.47 1.56 -0.07
N LEU A 53 6.74 1.93 -0.13
CA LEU A 53 7.44 2.22 -1.39
C LEU A 53 7.93 0.93 -2.05
N THR A 54 8.47 0.00 -1.27
CA THR A 54 9.11 -1.22 -1.77
C THR A 54 8.09 -2.16 -2.43
N PHE A 55 6.92 -2.35 -1.83
CA PHE A 55 5.90 -3.28 -2.33
C PHE A 55 5.31 -2.87 -3.70
N PRO A 56 4.85 -1.63 -3.94
CA PRO A 56 4.40 -1.22 -5.26
C PRO A 56 5.55 -1.21 -6.28
N LEU A 57 6.77 -0.83 -5.91
CA LEU A 57 7.92 -0.94 -6.82
C LEU A 57 8.17 -2.39 -7.26
N LEU A 58 8.07 -3.34 -6.33
CA LEU A 58 8.18 -4.76 -6.63
C LEU A 58 6.99 -5.23 -7.49
N ALA A 59 5.75 -4.85 -7.14
CA ALA A 59 4.56 -5.18 -7.92
C ALA A 59 4.65 -4.66 -9.37
N PHE A 60 5.12 -3.43 -9.58
CA PHE A 60 5.37 -2.87 -10.92
C PHE A 60 6.46 -3.65 -11.66
N ARG A 61 7.52 -4.08 -10.99
CA ARG A 61 8.59 -4.91 -11.58
C ARG A 61 8.10 -6.30 -11.99
N LEU A 62 7.18 -6.91 -11.24
CA LEU A 62 6.54 -8.17 -11.62
C LEU A 62 5.50 -7.98 -12.73
N LEU A 63 4.70 -6.90 -12.70
CA LEU A 63 3.68 -6.62 -13.71
C LEU A 63 4.29 -6.33 -15.09
N GLY A 64 5.42 -5.60 -15.13
CA GLY A 64 6.18 -5.38 -16.37
C GLY A 64 6.76 -6.64 -17.00
N ARG A 65 6.68 -7.81 -16.33
CA ARG A 65 7.00 -9.13 -16.90
C ARG A 65 5.75 -9.91 -17.36
N GLY A 66 4.55 -9.46 -17.00
CA GLY A 66 3.25 -10.08 -17.34
C GLY A 66 2.58 -9.51 -18.59
N GLU A 67 2.98 -8.31 -19.05
CA GLU A 67 2.54 -7.75 -20.35
C GLU A 67 3.16 -8.45 -21.58
N GLY A 68 3.92 -9.54 -21.35
CA GLY A 68 4.42 -10.43 -22.41
C GLY A 68 3.56 -11.67 -22.69
N ASP A 69 2.48 -11.93 -21.94
CA ASP A 69 1.64 -13.13 -22.13
C ASP A 69 0.14 -12.85 -22.34
N ALA A 70 -0.27 -11.57 -22.45
CA ALA A 70 -1.58 -11.24 -23.01
C ALA A 70 -1.48 -11.27 -24.54
N GLY A 71 -1.44 -12.47 -25.11
CA GLY A 71 -1.50 -12.68 -26.56
C GLY A 71 -2.73 -11.99 -27.18
N PRO A 72 -2.60 -11.29 -28.32
CA PRO A 72 -3.72 -10.65 -28.97
C PRO A 72 -4.57 -11.68 -29.74
N GLY A 73 -5.83 -11.83 -29.35
CA GLY A 73 -6.92 -12.17 -30.27
C GLY A 73 -7.62 -13.52 -30.06
N ALA A 74 -8.93 -13.45 -29.82
CA ALA A 74 -9.93 -14.17 -30.62
C ALA A 74 -11.31 -13.50 -30.45
N PRO A 75 -11.89 -12.90 -31.51
CA PRO A 75 -13.31 -12.56 -31.52
C PRO A 75 -14.15 -13.83 -31.80
N SER A 76 -15.07 -14.19 -30.89
CA SER A 76 -16.08 -15.21 -31.16
C SER A 76 -17.35 -14.55 -31.66
N ARG A 77 -17.68 -14.87 -32.93
CA ARG A 77 -18.98 -14.69 -33.58
C ARG A 77 -20.15 -15.19 -32.73
#